data_AF-A0AAW1QPL1-F1
#
_entry.id   AF-A0AAW1QPL1-F1
#
_cell.length_a   1.000
_cell.length_b   1.000
_cell.length_c   1.000
_cell.angle_alpha   90.00
_cell.angle_beta   90.00
_cell.angle_gamma   90.00
#
_symmetry.space_group_name_H-M   'P 1'
#
loop_
_entity.id
_entity.type
_entity.pdbx_description
1 polymer ?
#
loop_
_entity_poly.entity_id
_entity_poly.type
_entity_poly.pdbx_seq_one_letter_code
_entity_poly.pdbx_strand_id
1 'polypeptide(L)'
;MGERLAPWRAKPPKAVAELIEQAASVRLYLVQRPGPTSFILSDEGQQHKHKVNVGARPSCTCRPEHAFACKELCIHVLFVMLRVLRLPPSNPLCWQLSLIDRELEEVLHWGSRLASRPETAAAPGSQTAVARRPLEEEDACAICYEAMRARPGVARDDLVHCRYGCGHNVHARCLKVWAGHQATLHQELTLAKQHSTDQLREARSKPAVVATPQKQLGRSMKPAAKRQHPAKEPKLSQEPLDRLSLVGTGLGLR
;
A
#
# COMPACT_ATOMS: atom_id res chain seq x y z
N MET A 1 9.93 7.46 23.52
CA MET A 1 10.80 6.76 22.56
C MET A 1 9.99 5.62 22.00
N GLY A 2 9.78 5.58 20.68
CA GLY A 2 8.95 4.54 20.06
C GLY A 2 9.57 3.15 20.25
N GLU A 3 8.78 2.21 20.76
CA GLU A 3 9.18 0.82 20.94
C GLU A 3 9.23 0.11 19.58
N ARG A 4 10.28 -0.66 19.32
CA ARG A 4 10.43 -1.41 18.07
C ARG A 4 9.52 -2.65 18.11
N LEU A 5 8.67 -2.81 17.10
CA LEU A 5 7.67 -3.89 17.04
C LEU A 5 8.24 -5.27 16.63
N ALA A 6 9.49 -5.32 16.20
CA ALA A 6 10.19 -6.54 15.79
C ALA A 6 11.69 -6.37 16.07
N PRO A 7 12.45 -7.43 16.39
CA PRO A 7 13.88 -7.29 16.68
C PRO A 7 14.67 -6.77 15.47
N TRP A 8 15.72 -5.99 15.75
CA TRP A 8 16.64 -5.47 14.72
C TRP A 8 17.41 -6.60 14.04
N ARG A 9 17.56 -6.51 12.72
CA ARG A 9 18.28 -7.47 11.88
C ARG A 9 19.54 -6.85 11.32
N ALA A 10 20.70 -7.28 11.80
CA ALA A 10 21.98 -6.82 11.28
C ALA A 10 22.27 -7.32 9.86
N LYS A 11 21.74 -8.50 9.48
CA LYS A 11 21.89 -9.10 8.15
C LYS A 11 20.52 -9.51 7.60
N PRO A 12 20.28 -9.38 6.29
CA PRO A 12 19.03 -9.85 5.69
C PRO A 12 18.98 -11.39 5.73
N PRO A 13 17.81 -11.99 6.01
CA PRO A 13 17.59 -13.41 5.75
C PRO A 13 17.86 -13.76 4.28
N LYS A 14 18.32 -14.98 3.99
CA LYS A 14 18.65 -15.40 2.62
C LYS A 14 17.54 -15.13 1.61
N ALA A 15 16.29 -15.48 1.96
CA ALA A 15 15.13 -15.23 1.12
C ALA A 15 14.89 -13.73 0.84
N VAL A 16 15.20 -12.84 1.80
CA VAL A 16 15.08 -11.39 1.61
C VAL A 16 16.22 -10.85 0.78
N ALA A 17 17.44 -11.38 0.92
CA ALA A 17 18.57 -11.00 0.09
C ALA A 17 18.30 -11.33 -1.39
N GLU A 18 17.79 -12.53 -1.69
CA GLU A 18 17.35 -12.91 -3.04
C GLU A 18 16.25 -11.98 -3.56
N LEU A 19 15.28 -11.60 -2.72
CA LEU A 19 14.25 -10.65 -3.10
C LEU A 19 14.77 -9.23 -3.32
N ILE A 20 15.83 -8.80 -2.62
CA ILE A 20 16.49 -7.50 -2.84
C ILE A 20 17.11 -7.46 -4.25
N GLU A 21 17.79 -8.53 -4.64
CA GLU A 21 18.35 -8.68 -5.99
C GLU A 21 17.24 -8.70 -7.05
N GLN A 22 16.16 -9.47 -6.82
CA GLN A 22 15.01 -9.52 -7.73
C GLN A 22 14.29 -8.16 -7.83
N ALA A 23 14.15 -7.43 -6.72
CA ALA A 23 13.51 -6.11 -6.68
C ALA A 23 14.25 -5.07 -7.53
N ALA A 24 15.55 -5.26 -7.77
CA ALA A 24 16.32 -4.41 -8.67
C ALA A 24 15.90 -4.58 -10.14
N SER A 25 15.55 -5.79 -10.57
CA SER A 25 15.20 -6.11 -11.96
C SER A 25 13.69 -6.21 -12.24
N VAL A 26 12.86 -6.31 -11.21
CA VAL A 26 11.41 -6.47 -11.38
C VAL A 26 10.78 -5.23 -12.03
N ARG A 27 9.74 -5.46 -12.84
CA ARG A 27 9.05 -4.42 -13.62
C ARG A 27 7.73 -4.10 -12.96
N LEU A 28 7.77 -3.16 -12.02
CA LEU A 28 6.63 -2.64 -11.28
C LEU A 28 6.38 -1.18 -11.66
N TYR A 29 5.11 -0.78 -11.65
CA TYR A 29 4.69 0.59 -11.95
C TYR A 29 4.06 1.23 -10.73
N LEU A 30 4.57 2.39 -10.32
CA LEU A 30 3.89 3.25 -9.36
C LEU A 30 2.71 3.96 -10.05
N VAL A 31 1.50 3.61 -9.61
CA VAL A 31 0.25 4.12 -10.18
C VAL A 31 -0.22 5.35 -9.43
N GLN A 32 -0.15 5.30 -8.10
CA GLN A 32 -0.52 6.41 -7.23
C GLN A 32 0.39 6.48 -6.02
N ARG A 33 0.52 7.70 -5.49
CA ARG A 33 1.11 7.97 -4.19
C ARG A 33 0.10 8.73 -3.34
N PRO A 34 -0.82 8.05 -2.62
CA PRO A 34 -1.83 8.70 -1.78
C PRO A 34 -1.25 9.53 -0.63
N GLY A 35 0.00 9.24 -0.22
CA GLY A 35 0.67 9.97 0.85
C GLY A 35 2.18 9.75 0.86
N PRO A 36 2.92 10.38 1.77
CA PRO A 36 4.39 10.27 1.83
C PRO A 36 4.85 8.82 2.09
N THR A 37 4.05 8.07 2.84
CA THR A 37 4.29 6.69 3.29
C THR A 37 3.44 5.63 2.55
N SER A 38 2.54 6.04 1.66
CA SER A 38 1.56 5.16 1.03
C SER A 38 1.74 5.17 -0.49
N PHE A 39 1.84 3.98 -1.07
CA PHE A 39 2.14 3.77 -2.48
C PHE A 39 1.22 2.71 -3.07
N ILE A 40 0.79 2.89 -4.31
CA ILE A 40 0.00 1.90 -5.05
C ILE A 40 0.79 1.46 -6.26
N LEU A 41 1.15 0.19 -6.28
CA LEU A 41 1.90 -0.46 -7.35
C LEU A 41 0.99 -1.30 -8.24
N SER A 42 1.43 -1.56 -9.46
CA SER A 42 0.84 -2.53 -10.37
C SER A 42 1.96 -3.30 -11.08
N ASP A 43 1.76 -4.61 -11.21
CA ASP A 43 2.65 -5.50 -11.93
C ASP A 43 2.51 -5.34 -13.45
N GLU A 44 3.61 -5.60 -14.17
CA GLU A 44 3.55 -5.67 -15.62
C GLU A 44 2.65 -6.80 -16.10
N GLY A 45 1.54 -6.44 -16.76
CA GLY A 45 0.59 -7.37 -17.34
C GLY A 45 -0.55 -7.80 -16.42
N GLN A 46 -0.56 -7.38 -15.15
CA GLN A 46 -1.69 -7.64 -14.24
C GLN A 46 -2.45 -6.37 -13.89
N GLN A 47 -3.78 -6.46 -13.88
CA GLN A 47 -4.66 -5.35 -13.44
C GLN A 47 -4.74 -5.23 -11.91
N HIS A 48 -4.10 -6.14 -11.18
CA HIS A 48 -4.17 -6.14 -9.72
C HIS A 48 -3.27 -5.03 -9.15
N LYS A 49 -3.84 -4.23 -8.24
CA LYS A 49 -3.16 -3.10 -7.58
C LYS A 49 -2.70 -3.53 -6.20
N HIS A 50 -1.44 -3.25 -5.87
CA HIS A 50 -0.84 -3.56 -4.58
C HIS A 50 -0.62 -2.28 -3.78
N LYS A 51 -1.33 -2.13 -2.66
CA LYS A 51 -1.12 -1.01 -1.75
C LYS A 51 0.01 -1.36 -0.78
N VAL A 52 1.07 -0.57 -0.83
CA VAL A 52 2.24 -0.66 0.06
C VAL A 52 2.21 0.52 1.02
N ASN A 53 2.35 0.24 2.32
CA ASN A 53 2.53 1.27 3.34
C ASN A 53 3.87 1.09 4.04
N VAL A 54 4.64 2.19 4.11
CA VAL A 54 5.91 2.28 4.82
C VAL A 54 5.65 3.03 6.13
N GLY A 55 5.59 2.30 7.23
CA GLY A 55 5.37 2.87 8.56
C GLY A 55 6.05 2.03 9.63
N ALA A 56 5.56 2.07 10.87
CA ALA A 56 6.12 1.32 11.99
C ALA A 56 6.29 -0.18 11.70
N ARG A 57 5.38 -0.74 10.89
CA ARG A 57 5.49 -2.04 10.24
C ARG A 57 5.23 -1.87 8.74
N PRO A 58 6.23 -2.07 7.86
CA PRO A 58 6.00 -2.09 6.42
C PRO A 58 4.99 -3.17 6.04
N SER A 59 4.02 -2.84 5.18
CA SER A 59 2.93 -3.75 4.81
C SER A 59 2.57 -3.64 3.33
N CYS A 60 2.04 -4.73 2.76
CA CYS A 60 1.57 -4.78 1.37
C CYS A 60 0.33 -5.68 1.24
N THR A 61 -0.63 -5.29 0.40
CA THR A 61 -1.85 -6.07 0.12
C THR A 61 -1.64 -7.26 -0.81
N CYS A 62 -0.42 -7.53 -1.31
CA CYS A 62 -0.15 -8.65 -2.19
C CYS A 62 -0.22 -10.03 -1.53
N ARG A 63 -0.35 -10.09 -0.21
CA ARG A 63 -0.46 -11.35 0.55
C ARG A 63 -1.82 -11.35 1.24
N PRO A 64 -2.63 -12.41 1.09
CA PRO A 64 -3.95 -12.49 1.74
C PRO A 64 -3.82 -12.52 3.27
N GLU A 65 -4.87 -12.06 3.94
CA GLU A 65 -4.95 -11.86 5.40
C GLU A 65 -4.74 -13.15 6.22
N HIS A 66 -4.96 -14.34 5.63
CA HIS A 66 -4.63 -15.63 6.25
C HIS A 66 -3.13 -15.97 6.28
N ALA A 67 -2.28 -15.11 5.70
CA ALA A 67 -0.82 -15.19 5.76
C ALA A 67 -0.23 -14.43 6.97
N PHE A 68 -0.94 -14.39 8.11
CA PHE A 68 -0.39 -13.99 9.41
C PHE A 68 0.91 -14.75 9.79
N ALA A 69 1.22 -15.85 9.09
CA ALA A 69 2.45 -16.62 9.21
C ALA A 69 3.64 -16.10 8.37
N CYS A 70 3.43 -15.19 7.41
CA CYS A 70 4.53 -14.64 6.60
C CYS A 70 5.23 -13.49 7.34
N LYS A 71 6.26 -13.85 8.12
CA LYS A 71 7.08 -12.91 8.90
C LYS A 71 8.04 -12.06 8.06
N GLU A 72 7.94 -12.03 6.74
CA GLU A 72 8.96 -11.46 5.85
C GLU A 72 8.40 -10.42 4.87
N LEU A 73 9.28 -9.52 4.42
CA LEU A 73 8.96 -8.50 3.43
C LEU A 73 8.73 -9.12 2.05
N CYS A 74 7.78 -8.58 1.30
CA CYS A 74 7.55 -8.98 -0.08
C CYS A 74 8.32 -8.07 -1.06
N ILE A 75 8.41 -8.52 -2.31
CA ILE A 75 9.09 -7.78 -3.39
C ILE A 75 8.53 -6.37 -3.59
N HIS A 76 7.24 -6.16 -3.37
CA HIS A 76 6.59 -4.84 -3.47
C HIS A 76 7.09 -3.84 -2.42
N VAL A 77 7.29 -4.29 -1.17
CA VAL A 77 7.83 -3.42 -0.12
C VAL A 77 9.29 -3.09 -0.44
N LEU A 78 10.07 -4.10 -0.84
CA LEU A 78 11.48 -3.92 -1.23
C LEU A 78 11.62 -2.99 -2.44
N PHE A 79 10.74 -3.11 -3.43
CA PHE A 79 10.69 -2.19 -4.57
C PHE A 79 10.49 -0.74 -4.12
N VAL A 80 9.57 -0.50 -3.18
CA VAL A 80 9.36 0.86 -2.64
C VAL A 80 10.59 1.35 -1.91
N MET A 81 11.20 0.54 -1.04
CA MET A 81 12.41 0.94 -0.30
C MET A 81 13.58 1.24 -1.24
N LEU A 82 13.86 0.36 -2.18
CA LEU A 82 15.07 0.41 -3.01
C LEU A 82 14.95 1.34 -4.21
N ARG A 83 13.76 1.44 -4.82
CA ARG A 83 13.60 2.15 -6.11
C ARG A 83 12.79 3.42 -5.99
N VAL A 84 11.69 3.39 -5.23
CA VAL A 84 10.86 4.57 -5.02
C VAL A 84 11.52 5.55 -4.05
N LEU A 85 11.98 5.03 -2.91
CA LEU A 85 12.66 5.80 -1.86
C LEU A 85 14.18 5.82 -2.01
N ARG A 86 14.73 5.03 -2.95
CA ARG A 86 16.16 4.99 -3.31
C ARG A 86 17.11 4.68 -2.16
N LEU A 87 16.70 3.84 -1.22
CA LEU A 87 17.63 3.35 -0.21
C LEU A 87 18.67 2.44 -0.88
N PRO A 88 19.96 2.57 -0.53
CA PRO A 88 20.97 1.62 -0.97
C PRO A 88 20.61 0.18 -0.54
N PRO A 89 20.87 -0.84 -1.38
CA PRO A 89 20.59 -2.24 -1.03
C PRO A 89 21.44 -2.74 0.14
N SER A 90 22.53 -2.04 0.50
CA SER A 90 23.36 -2.29 1.67
C SER A 90 22.81 -1.67 2.96
N ASN A 91 21.80 -0.79 2.89
CA ASN A 91 21.25 -0.12 4.06
C ASN A 91 20.35 -1.09 4.85
N PRO A 92 20.61 -1.33 6.15
CA PRO A 92 19.79 -2.22 6.97
C PRO A 92 18.30 -1.90 7.04
N LEU A 93 17.92 -0.64 6.84
CA LEU A 93 16.53 -0.21 6.84
C LEU A 93 15.69 -0.89 5.74
N CYS A 94 16.34 -1.38 4.66
CA CYS A 94 15.67 -2.08 3.56
C CYS A 94 15.04 -3.41 3.97
N TRP A 95 15.59 -4.10 4.98
CA TRP A 95 15.13 -5.44 5.39
C TRP A 95 14.61 -5.50 6.83
N GLN A 96 14.40 -4.34 7.47
CA GLN A 96 13.76 -4.31 8.78
C GLN A 96 12.26 -4.57 8.67
N LEU A 97 11.75 -5.38 9.59
CA LEU A 97 10.31 -5.63 9.74
C LEU A 97 9.60 -4.53 10.54
N SER A 98 10.36 -3.70 11.24
CA SER A 98 9.84 -2.58 12.02
C SER A 98 10.79 -1.40 11.96
N LEU A 99 10.22 -0.23 11.71
CA LEU A 99 10.90 1.06 11.68
C LEU A 99 10.41 1.88 12.87
N ILE A 100 11.33 2.46 13.64
CA ILE A 100 10.96 3.49 14.62
C ILE A 100 10.79 4.85 13.91
N ASP A 101 10.16 5.83 14.54
CA ASP A 101 9.86 7.14 13.92
C ASP A 101 11.09 7.80 13.30
N ARG A 102 12.25 7.75 13.98
CA ARG A 102 13.52 8.28 13.46
C ARG A 102 13.98 7.57 12.18
N GLU A 103 13.85 6.25 12.13
CA GLU A 103 14.24 5.45 10.96
C GLU A 103 13.26 5.66 9.80
N LEU A 104 11.98 5.79 10.11
CA LEU A 104 10.96 6.12 9.13
C LEU A 104 11.22 7.48 8.50
N GLU A 105 11.54 8.50 9.30
CA GLU A 105 11.91 9.82 8.79
C GLU A 105 13.17 9.76 7.92
N GLU A 106 14.18 8.99 8.33
CA GLU A 106 15.38 8.76 7.53
C GLU A 106 15.02 8.14 6.17
N VAL A 107 14.22 7.09 6.16
CA VAL A 107 13.72 6.42 4.95
C VAL A 107 12.95 7.39 4.03
N LEU A 108 12.10 8.25 4.60
CA LEU A 108 11.35 9.24 3.83
C LEU A 108 12.25 10.35 3.28
N HIS A 109 13.26 10.75 4.05
CA HIS A 109 14.24 11.75 3.63
C HIS A 109 15.02 11.29 2.40
N TRP A 110 15.39 10.00 2.31
CA TRP A 110 15.99 9.43 1.09
C TRP A 110 15.12 9.66 -0.16
N GLY A 111 13.81 9.46 -0.05
CA GLY A 111 12.87 9.70 -1.15
C GLY A 111 12.64 11.18 -1.50
N SER A 112 12.87 12.09 -0.56
CA SER A 112 12.68 13.54 -0.76
C SER A 112 13.81 14.20 -1.55
N ARG A 113 15.03 13.65 -1.50
CA ARG A 113 16.23 14.25 -2.13
C ARG A 113 16.11 14.53 -3.63
N LEU A 114 15.19 13.87 -4.34
CA LEU A 114 14.91 14.15 -5.76
C LEU A 114 13.66 15.01 -6.02
N ALA A 115 12.77 15.14 -5.04
CA ALA A 115 11.63 16.06 -5.14
C ALA A 115 12.07 17.52 -4.98
N SER A 116 13.23 17.75 -4.36
CA SER A 116 13.76 19.07 -4.00
C SER A 116 14.62 19.75 -5.07
N ARG A 117 14.78 19.20 -6.27
CA ARG A 117 15.45 19.96 -7.35
C ARG A 117 14.51 21.11 -7.77
N PRO A 118 14.93 22.38 -7.61
CA PRO A 118 14.02 23.52 -7.73
C PRO A 118 13.27 23.42 -9.05
N GLU A 119 11.95 23.25 -8.93
CA GLU A 119 11.05 23.55 -10.03
C GLU A 119 11.30 25.02 -10.34
N THR A 120 11.98 25.30 -11.46
CA THR A 120 11.87 26.61 -12.09
C THR A 120 10.39 26.76 -12.40
N ALA A 121 9.67 27.36 -11.45
CA ALA A 121 8.25 27.63 -11.55
C ALA A 121 8.07 28.56 -12.75
N ALA A 122 7.67 27.99 -13.88
CA ALA A 122 7.09 28.79 -14.93
C ALA A 122 5.82 29.43 -14.35
N ALA A 123 5.75 30.76 -14.41
CA ALA A 123 4.63 31.53 -13.87
C ALA A 123 3.29 30.98 -14.39
N PRO A 124 2.26 30.86 -13.52
CA PRO A 124 0.94 30.43 -13.95
C PRO A 124 0.33 31.51 -14.85
N GLY A 125 0.24 31.25 -16.16
CA GLY A 125 -0.41 32.19 -17.09
C GLY A 125 -0.01 32.08 -18.56
N SER A 126 1.06 31.37 -18.90
CA SER A 126 1.43 31.15 -20.31
C SER A 126 1.10 29.71 -20.71
N GLN A 127 0.21 29.53 -21.68
CA GLN A 127 -0.09 28.24 -22.33
C GLN A 127 1.08 27.75 -23.22
N THR A 128 2.32 28.05 -22.84
CA THR A 128 3.51 27.61 -23.56
C THR A 128 3.90 26.22 -23.08
N ALA A 129 4.13 25.30 -24.02
CA ALA A 129 4.58 23.96 -23.70
C ALA A 129 5.88 24.04 -22.88
N VAL A 130 5.88 23.44 -21.69
CA VAL A 130 7.04 23.38 -20.82
C VAL A 130 8.15 22.60 -21.53
N ALA A 131 9.34 23.19 -21.56
CA ALA A 131 10.50 22.60 -22.21
C ALA A 131 10.93 21.28 -21.52
N ARG A 132 11.44 20.34 -22.33
CA ARG A 132 11.99 19.07 -21.86
C ARG A 132 13.23 19.32 -21.00
N ARG A 133 13.24 18.79 -19.77
CA ARG A 133 14.44 18.83 -18.90
C ARG A 133 15.57 17.98 -19.50
N PRO A 134 16.83 18.41 -19.39
CA PRO A 134 17.97 17.59 -19.77
C PRO A 134 18.01 16.30 -18.93
N LEU A 135 18.46 15.21 -19.54
CA LEU A 135 18.63 13.92 -18.86
C LEU A 135 20.01 13.83 -18.23
N GLU A 136 20.03 13.68 -16.92
CA GLU A 136 21.22 13.38 -16.14
C GLU A 136 21.41 11.86 -16.00
N GLU A 137 22.55 11.44 -15.42
CA GLU A 137 22.89 10.02 -15.29
C GLU A 137 22.04 9.29 -14.24
N GLU A 138 21.64 10.01 -13.19
CA GLU A 138 20.88 9.50 -12.04
C GLU A 138 19.35 9.58 -12.23
N ASP A 139 18.93 10.13 -13.37
CA ASP A 139 17.54 10.33 -13.71
C ASP A 139 16.83 8.98 -13.93
N ALA A 140 15.73 8.79 -13.20
CA ALA A 140 14.89 7.60 -13.30
C ALA A 140 13.45 7.99 -13.67
N CYS A 141 12.78 7.12 -14.43
CA CYS A 141 11.39 7.34 -14.81
C CYS A 141 10.50 7.35 -13.57
N ALA A 142 9.67 8.38 -13.38
CA ALA A 142 8.82 8.54 -12.19
C ALA A 142 7.71 7.48 -12.03
N ILE A 143 7.52 6.61 -13.02
CA ILE A 143 6.48 5.57 -13.03
C ILE A 143 7.09 4.21 -12.71
N CYS A 144 8.13 3.77 -13.44
CA CYS A 144 8.76 2.47 -13.22
C CYS A 144 10.03 2.53 -12.36
N TYR A 145 10.53 3.72 -12.05
CA TYR A 145 11.79 3.96 -11.32
C TYR A 145 13.00 3.24 -11.93
N GLU A 146 12.98 2.99 -13.25
CA GLU A 146 14.14 2.52 -14.03
C GLU A 146 14.96 3.72 -14.49
N ALA A 147 16.29 3.57 -14.52
CA ALA A 147 17.20 4.56 -15.05
C ALA A 147 16.85 4.86 -16.53
N MET A 148 16.74 6.14 -16.88
CA MET A 148 16.32 6.56 -18.22
C MET A 148 17.43 6.43 -19.27
N ARG A 149 18.67 6.16 -18.84
CA ARG A 149 19.85 6.12 -19.70
C ARG A 149 20.50 4.73 -19.84
N ALA A 150 19.93 3.69 -19.23
CA ALA A 150 20.60 2.41 -18.99
C ALA A 150 20.02 1.20 -19.73
N ARG A 151 19.67 1.32 -21.01
CA ARG A 151 19.56 0.14 -21.87
C ARG A 151 20.38 0.35 -23.15
N PRO A 152 21.43 -0.46 -23.40
CA PRO A 152 22.06 -0.51 -24.71
C PRO A 152 20.98 -0.74 -25.78
N GLY A 153 20.91 0.15 -26.77
CA GLY A 153 19.93 0.05 -27.86
C GLY A 153 18.54 0.66 -27.61
N VAL A 154 18.29 1.31 -26.47
CA VAL A 154 17.07 2.13 -26.30
C VAL A 154 17.38 3.56 -26.72
N ALA A 155 16.84 3.95 -27.87
CA ALA A 155 16.97 5.30 -28.38
C ALA A 155 16.36 6.30 -27.38
N ARG A 156 16.96 7.49 -27.29
CA ARG A 156 16.40 8.65 -26.54
C ARG A 156 14.97 9.01 -26.98
N ASP A 157 14.53 8.50 -28.13
CA ASP A 157 13.22 8.71 -28.73
C ASP A 157 12.09 7.92 -28.05
N ASP A 158 12.39 6.90 -27.25
CA ASP A 158 11.39 6.18 -26.45
C ASP A 158 10.99 6.93 -25.16
N LEU A 159 11.57 8.12 -24.94
CA LEU A 159 11.27 9.00 -23.82
C LEU A 159 10.40 10.17 -24.26
N VAL A 160 9.29 10.34 -23.55
CA VAL A 160 8.41 11.51 -23.65
C VAL A 160 8.63 12.41 -22.43
N HIS A 161 8.09 13.63 -22.45
CA HIS A 161 8.19 14.54 -21.32
C HIS A 161 6.86 15.22 -21.02
N CYS A 162 6.70 15.65 -19.77
CA CYS A 162 5.53 16.43 -19.35
C CYS A 162 5.57 17.85 -19.97
N ARG A 163 4.69 18.13 -20.94
CA ARG A 163 4.59 19.44 -21.62
C ARG A 163 3.77 20.48 -20.86
N TYR A 164 3.10 20.09 -19.78
CA TYR A 164 2.07 20.91 -19.13
C TYR A 164 2.39 21.26 -17.67
N GLY A 165 3.57 20.89 -17.19
CA GLY A 165 3.91 21.11 -15.78
C GLY A 165 5.39 20.99 -15.52
N CYS A 166 5.86 19.76 -15.28
CA CYS A 166 7.19 19.59 -14.68
C CYS A 166 8.34 19.41 -15.68
N GLY A 167 8.09 19.17 -16.98
CA GLY A 167 9.17 18.97 -17.97
C GLY A 167 9.98 17.67 -17.81
N HIS A 168 9.65 16.83 -16.82
CA HIS A 168 10.37 15.58 -16.55
C HIS A 168 10.17 14.55 -17.66
N ASN A 169 11.22 13.76 -17.87
CA ASN A 169 11.24 12.65 -18.80
C ASN A 169 10.56 11.40 -18.20
N VAL A 170 9.83 10.68 -19.04
CA VAL A 170 9.23 9.37 -18.72
C VAL A 170 9.27 8.47 -19.96
N HIS A 171 9.36 7.15 -19.77
CA HIS A 171 9.23 6.24 -20.91
C HIS A 171 7.83 6.32 -21.53
N ALA A 172 7.73 6.36 -22.86
CA ALA A 172 6.47 6.41 -23.58
C ALA A 172 5.52 5.27 -23.16
N ARG A 173 6.07 4.05 -23.03
CA ARG A 173 5.31 2.88 -22.55
C ARG A 173 4.80 3.06 -21.12
N CYS A 174 5.62 3.61 -20.22
CA CYS A 174 5.22 3.83 -18.83
C CYS A 174 4.07 4.83 -18.74
N LEU A 175 4.13 5.92 -19.53
CA LEU A 175 3.05 6.89 -19.61
C LEU A 175 1.74 6.24 -20.10
N LYS A 176 1.81 5.36 -21.11
CA LYS A 176 0.64 4.62 -21.61
C LYS A 176 0.02 3.73 -20.52
N VAL A 177 0.83 2.97 -19.79
CA VAL A 177 0.36 2.11 -18.68
C VAL A 177 -0.29 2.94 -17.59
N TRP A 178 0.38 4.02 -17.16
CA TRP A 178 -0.15 4.91 -16.13
C TRP A 178 -1.47 5.56 -16.55
N ALA A 179 -1.56 6.08 -17.78
CA ALA A 179 -2.79 6.66 -18.31
C ALA A 179 -3.95 5.65 -18.34
N GLY A 180 -3.68 4.39 -18.70
CA GLY A 180 -4.65 3.31 -18.64
C GLY A 180 -5.20 3.10 -17.23
N HIS A 181 -4.34 3.11 -16.21
CA HIS A 181 -4.78 3.01 -14.81
C HIS A 181 -5.58 4.23 -14.34
N GLN A 182 -5.22 5.45 -14.78
CA GLN A 182 -6.01 6.65 -14.42
C GLN A 182 -7.41 6.62 -15.02
N ALA A 183 -7.56 6.10 -16.25
CA ALA A 183 -8.86 5.96 -16.89
C ALA A 183 -9.78 5.00 -16.12
N THR A 184 -9.26 3.84 -15.69
CA THR A 184 -10.06 2.87 -14.90
C THR A 184 -10.49 3.46 -13.56
N LEU A 185 -9.60 4.16 -12.86
CA LEU A 185 -9.91 4.86 -11.61
C LEU A 185 -10.98 5.94 -11.80
N HIS A 186 -10.89 6.73 -12.87
CA HIS A 186 -11.87 7.76 -13.16
C HIS A 186 -13.26 7.15 -13.44
N GLN A 187 -13.29 6.03 -14.16
CA GLN A 187 -14.53 5.29 -14.42
C GLN A 187 -15.12 4.71 -13.11
N GLU A 188 -14.30 4.06 -12.28
CA GLU A 188 -14.72 3.53 -10.97
C GLU A 188 -15.30 4.63 -10.06
N LEU A 189 -14.63 5.78 -9.98
CA LEU A 189 -15.11 6.93 -9.19
C LEU A 189 -16.39 7.53 -9.76
N THR A 190 -16.53 7.56 -11.08
CA THR A 190 -17.75 8.05 -11.74
C THR A 190 -18.93 7.13 -11.45
N LEU A 191 -18.75 5.81 -11.56
CA LEU A 191 -19.76 4.82 -11.22
C LEU A 191 -20.13 4.86 -9.74
N ALA A 192 -19.15 5.00 -8.83
CA ALA A 192 -19.40 5.12 -7.40
C ALA A 192 -20.23 6.36 -7.06
N LYS A 193 -19.97 7.50 -7.72
CA LYS A 193 -20.76 8.73 -7.56
C LYS A 193 -22.19 8.52 -8.06
N GLN A 194 -22.38 7.91 -9.23
CA GLN A 194 -23.69 7.61 -9.79
C GLN A 194 -24.50 6.69 -8.86
N HIS A 195 -23.87 5.62 -8.37
CA HIS A 195 -24.51 4.70 -7.42
C HIS A 195 -24.89 5.41 -6.10
N SER A 196 -24.02 6.28 -5.57
CA SER A 196 -24.35 7.09 -4.39
C SER A 196 -25.52 8.04 -4.65
N THR A 197 -25.63 8.64 -5.84
CA THR A 197 -26.77 9.50 -6.19
C THR A 197 -28.07 8.72 -6.35
N ASP A 198 -28.00 7.51 -6.93
CA ASP A 198 -29.18 6.64 -7.08
C ASP A 198 -29.71 6.15 -5.73
N GLN A 199 -28.81 5.78 -4.80
CA GLN A 199 -29.20 5.41 -3.43
C GLN A 199 -29.89 6.55 -2.69
N LEU A 200 -29.42 7.79 -2.84
CA LEU A 200 -30.05 8.97 -2.25
C LEU A 200 -31.42 9.26 -2.89
N ARG A 201 -31.56 9.05 -4.20
CA ARG A 201 -32.84 9.19 -4.90
C ARG A 201 -33.85 8.15 -4.40
N GLU A 202 -33.44 6.89 -4.29
CA GLU A 202 -34.26 5.79 -3.78
C GLU A 202 -34.70 6.02 -2.32
N ALA A 203 -33.78 6.50 -1.47
CA ALA A 203 -34.10 6.85 -0.09
C ALA A 203 -35.13 7.99 0.02
N ARG A 204 -35.11 8.95 -0.93
CA ARG A 204 -36.07 10.06 -1.00
C ARG A 204 -37.42 9.65 -1.60
N SER A 205 -37.46 8.65 -2.47
CA SER A 205 -38.70 8.15 -3.07
C SER A 205 -39.46 7.16 -2.20
N LYS A 206 -38.85 6.64 -1.12
CA LYS A 206 -39.57 5.80 -0.14
C LYS A 206 -40.60 6.66 0.61
N PRO A 207 -41.90 6.33 0.54
CA PRO A 207 -42.92 7.05 1.29
C PRO A 207 -42.66 6.86 2.80
N ALA A 208 -42.81 7.93 3.59
CA ALA A 208 -42.78 7.84 5.04
C ALA A 208 -43.87 6.85 5.47
N VAL A 209 -43.47 5.71 6.04
CA VAL A 209 -44.40 4.81 6.70
C VAL A 209 -44.94 5.58 7.90
N VAL A 210 -46.15 6.12 7.76
CA VAL A 210 -46.89 6.74 8.85
C VAL A 210 -47.07 5.66 9.92
N ALA A 211 -46.36 5.80 11.03
CA ALA A 211 -46.53 4.95 12.19
C ALA A 211 -47.94 5.15 12.74
N THR A 212 -48.84 4.21 12.47
CA THR A 212 -50.18 4.19 13.07
C THR A 212 -50.06 3.92 14.57
N PRO A 213 -50.67 4.73 15.45
CA PRO A 213 -50.55 4.53 16.89
C PRO A 213 -51.31 3.27 17.32
N GLN A 214 -50.59 2.26 17.81
CA GLN A 214 -51.20 1.10 18.46
C GLN A 214 -51.87 1.54 19.77
N LYS A 215 -53.19 1.41 19.79
CA LYS A 215 -54.09 1.65 20.92
C LYS A 215 -53.68 0.78 22.11
N GLN A 216 -53.17 1.39 23.19
CA GLN A 216 -53.03 0.74 24.50
C GLN A 216 -54.42 0.39 25.03
N LEU A 217 -54.78 -0.89 25.01
CA LEU A 217 -55.88 -1.42 25.80
C LEU A 217 -55.33 -1.76 27.20
N GLY A 218 -55.72 -0.94 28.17
CA GLY A 218 -55.43 -1.16 29.58
C GLY A 218 -56.13 -2.40 30.12
N ARG A 219 -55.39 -3.21 30.88
CA ARG A 219 -55.96 -4.14 31.86
C ARG A 219 -55.25 -3.90 33.19
N SER A 220 -56.02 -3.36 34.13
CA SER A 220 -55.64 -3.16 35.53
C SER A 220 -55.89 -4.46 36.29
N MET A 221 -54.91 -4.98 37.04
CA MET A 221 -55.13 -5.74 38.27
C MET A 221 -53.95 -5.55 39.25
N LYS A 222 -54.33 -5.42 40.52
CA LYS A 222 -53.55 -5.05 41.72
C LYS A 222 -52.79 -6.25 42.35
N PRO A 223 -52.00 -6.05 43.43
CA PRO A 223 -50.68 -6.68 43.65
C PRO A 223 -50.67 -7.88 44.62
N ALA A 224 -49.57 -8.66 44.62
CA ALA A 224 -49.23 -9.56 45.74
C ALA A 224 -47.71 -9.85 45.86
N ALA A 225 -47.19 -9.47 47.03
CA ALA A 225 -46.07 -9.99 47.84
C ALA A 225 -44.96 -10.91 47.26
N LYS A 226 -43.73 -10.40 47.33
CA LYS A 226 -42.56 -10.90 48.09
C LYS A 226 -42.26 -12.42 48.11
N ARG A 227 -41.09 -12.81 47.55
CA ARG A 227 -40.13 -13.75 48.16
C ARG A 227 -38.76 -13.72 47.46
N GLN A 228 -37.74 -14.10 48.23
CA GLN A 228 -36.30 -13.86 48.05
C GLN A 228 -35.58 -14.88 47.13
N HIS A 229 -34.40 -14.46 46.66
CA HIS A 229 -33.18 -15.14 46.14
C HIS A 229 -32.94 -16.63 46.54
N PRO A 230 -32.01 -17.42 45.91
CA PRO A 230 -30.72 -16.97 45.34
C PRO A 230 -30.13 -17.67 44.08
N ALA A 231 -29.08 -17.00 43.59
CA ALA A 231 -27.88 -17.38 42.83
C ALA A 231 -27.70 -18.81 42.25
N LYS A 232 -27.19 -18.85 41.01
CA LYS A 232 -26.27 -19.89 40.53
C LYS A 232 -25.40 -19.38 39.37
N GLU A 233 -24.10 -19.28 39.61
CA GLU A 233 -23.05 -19.31 38.57
C GLU A 233 -23.02 -20.69 37.89
N PRO A 234 -22.41 -20.82 36.69
CA PRO A 234 -21.14 -21.55 36.71
C PRO A 234 -20.07 -21.12 35.66
N LYS A 235 -18.85 -21.02 36.18
CA LYS A 235 -17.60 -21.74 35.80
C LYS A 235 -16.96 -21.60 34.41
N LEU A 236 -15.81 -20.94 34.50
CA LEU A 236 -14.51 -21.09 33.85
C LEU A 236 -13.98 -22.54 33.70
N SER A 237 -13.41 -22.87 32.53
CA SER A 237 -12.33 -23.86 32.32
C SER A 237 -11.76 -23.63 30.90
N GLN A 238 -10.63 -22.94 30.70
CA GLN A 238 -9.23 -23.37 30.83
C GLN A 238 -8.85 -24.65 30.05
N GLU A 239 -7.97 -24.43 29.07
CA GLU A 239 -7.10 -25.36 28.34
C GLU A 239 -6.21 -26.18 29.29
N PRO A 240 -5.52 -27.22 28.78
CA PRO A 240 -4.07 -27.08 28.75
C PRO A 240 -3.34 -27.64 27.52
N LEU A 241 -2.12 -27.10 27.42
CA LEU A 241 -1.00 -27.30 26.49
C LEU A 241 -0.37 -28.71 26.48
N ASP A 242 0.50 -28.86 25.45
CA ASP A 242 1.73 -29.65 25.38
C ASP A 242 1.69 -31.07 24.79
N ARG A 243 2.31 -31.26 23.62
CA ARG A 243 3.73 -31.69 23.57
C ARG A 243 4.33 -31.74 22.15
N LEU A 244 5.49 -31.09 22.02
CA LEU A 244 6.50 -31.30 20.98
C LEU A 244 7.27 -32.62 21.16
N SER A 245 7.73 -33.20 20.05
CA SER A 245 9.13 -33.65 19.75
C SER A 245 9.09 -34.65 18.58
N LEU A 246 9.74 -34.46 17.41
CA LEU A 246 11.16 -34.29 17.02
C LEU A 246 11.79 -35.60 16.48
N VAL A 247 12.33 -35.45 15.26
CA VAL A 247 13.45 -36.15 14.56
C VAL A 247 13.30 -37.59 14.06
N GLY A 248 13.76 -37.78 12.80
CA GLY A 248 14.21 -39.09 12.30
C GLY A 248 14.54 -39.10 10.80
N THR A 249 15.74 -38.66 10.46
CA THR A 249 16.42 -38.75 9.14
C THR A 249 16.52 -40.17 8.58
N GLY A 250 16.51 -40.29 7.24
CA GLY A 250 16.90 -41.50 6.51
C GLY A 250 17.44 -41.20 5.11
N LEU A 251 18.77 -41.07 5.01
CA LEU A 251 19.57 -41.07 3.78
C LEU A 251 19.92 -42.52 3.38
N GLY A 252 19.98 -42.80 2.07
CA GLY A 252 20.65 -43.97 1.48
C GLY A 252 20.54 -43.90 -0.05
N LEU A 253 21.52 -43.35 -0.79
CA LEU A 253 22.72 -44.00 -1.35
C LEU A 253 22.42 -45.19 -2.28
N ARG A 254 22.46 -44.95 -3.59
CA ARG A 254 23.47 -45.48 -4.53
C ARG A 254 23.33 -44.81 -5.90
#